data_AF-A0A831PSR0-F1
#
_entry.id   AF-A0A831PSR0-F1
#
_cell.length_a   1.000
_cell.length_b   1.000
_cell.length_c   1.000
_cell.angle_alpha   90.00
_cell.angle_beta   90.00
_cell.angle_gamma   90.00
#
_symmetry.space_group_name_H-M   'P 1'
#
loop_
_entity.id
_entity.type
_entity.pdbx_description
1 polymer ?
#
loop_
_entity_poly.entity_id
_entity_poly.type
_entity_poly.pdbx_seq_one_letter_code
_entity_poly.pdbx_strand_id
1 'polypeptide(L)'
;PGLIDLLAITAGLTFALNNVLCRAAQRVPLGTKGAAIFIGCAVMAGALLLARSEPLPPVAPLIWGWLLLLGAGLLCATLATQWGVTHMEAGRASVILILELLVAVLSATWIGGESLSALELVGGSLIFAAALIEAVRPGKVEPAAE
;
A
#
# COMPACT_ATOMS: atom_id res chain seq x y z
N PRO A 1 11.66 -17.77 12.60
CA PRO A 1 10.87 -16.57 12.22
C PRO A 1 10.50 -15.74 13.46
N GLY A 2 10.88 -14.46 13.46
CA GLY A 2 10.51 -13.52 14.51
C GLY A 2 9.07 -13.04 14.39
N LEU A 3 8.56 -12.39 15.43
CA LEU A 3 7.23 -11.77 15.43
C LEU A 3 7.13 -10.66 14.35
N ILE A 4 8.25 -9.96 14.09
CA ILE A 4 8.35 -8.93 13.04
C ILE A 4 8.18 -9.55 11.65
N ASP A 5 8.81 -10.69 11.36
CA ASP A 5 8.68 -11.38 10.08
C ASP A 5 7.22 -11.80 9.82
N LEU A 6 6.54 -12.29 10.87
CA LEU A 6 5.14 -12.68 10.77
C LEU A 6 4.25 -11.47 10.46
N LEU A 7 4.49 -10.34 11.14
CA LEU A 7 3.77 -9.09 10.87
C LEU A 7 4.02 -8.58 9.44
N ALA A 8 5.26 -8.71 8.93
CA ALA A 8 5.58 -8.33 7.57
C ALA A 8 4.83 -9.21 6.54
N ILE A 9 4.82 -10.52 6.74
CA ILE A 9 4.12 -11.48 5.86
C ILE A 9 2.61 -11.22 5.90
N THR A 10 2.01 -11.04 7.08
CA THR A 10 0.58 -10.78 7.19
C THR A 10 0.20 -9.42 6.60
N ALA A 11 1.01 -8.38 6.79
CA ALA A 11 0.79 -7.09 6.15
C ALA A 11 0.76 -7.21 4.61
N GLY A 12 1.74 -7.89 4.02
CA GLY A 12 1.77 -8.11 2.57
C GLY A 12 0.58 -8.94 2.06
N LEU A 13 0.23 -10.01 2.78
CA LEU A 13 -0.92 -10.86 2.42
C LEU A 13 -2.24 -10.09 2.50
N THR A 14 -2.50 -9.37 3.60
CA THR A 14 -3.72 -8.58 3.79
C THR A 14 -3.80 -7.43 2.78
N PHE A 15 -2.67 -6.81 2.43
CA PHE A 15 -2.61 -5.80 1.37
C PHE A 15 -3.02 -6.38 0.00
N ALA A 16 -2.48 -7.53 -0.37
CA ALA A 16 -2.86 -8.21 -1.61
C ALA A 16 -4.36 -8.58 -1.62
N LEU A 17 -4.86 -9.12 -0.50
CA LEU A 17 -6.29 -9.43 -0.33
C LEU A 17 -7.17 -8.19 -0.45
N ASN A 18 -6.76 -7.05 0.12
CA ASN A 18 -7.48 -5.78 -0.01
C ASN A 18 -7.62 -5.35 -1.48
N ASN A 19 -6.56 -5.48 -2.27
CA ASN A 19 -6.60 -5.13 -3.70
C ASN A 19 -7.51 -6.08 -4.50
N VAL A 20 -7.49 -7.38 -4.19
CA VAL A 20 -8.39 -8.37 -4.80
C VAL A 20 -9.85 -8.07 -4.43
N LEU A 21 -10.13 -7.82 -3.15
CA LEU A 21 -11.49 -7.55 -2.66
C LEU A 21 -12.03 -6.21 -3.20
N CYS A 22 -11.22 -5.16 -3.24
CA CYS A 22 -11.60 -3.87 -3.82
C CYS A 22 -12.04 -4.02 -5.28
N ARG A 23 -11.33 -4.88 -6.03
CA ARG A 23 -11.66 -5.19 -7.42
C ARG A 23 -12.87 -6.11 -7.56
N ALA A 24 -13.09 -7.05 -6.63
CA ALA A 24 -14.33 -7.84 -6.61
C ALA A 24 -15.56 -6.98 -6.27
N ALA A 25 -15.38 -5.96 -5.43
CA ALA A 25 -16.42 -5.05 -4.96
C ALA A 25 -16.65 -3.84 -5.90
N GLN A 26 -16.72 -4.02 -7.22
CA GLN A 26 -16.93 -2.93 -8.19
C GLN A 26 -18.21 -2.11 -7.93
N ARG A 27 -19.25 -2.74 -7.38
CA ARG A 27 -20.54 -2.10 -7.09
C ARG A 27 -20.52 -1.18 -5.87
N VAL A 28 -19.46 -1.25 -5.06
CA VAL A 28 -19.34 -0.44 -3.84
C VAL A 28 -18.67 0.89 -4.20
N PRO A 29 -19.26 2.04 -3.79
CA PRO A 29 -18.65 3.35 -4.04
C PRO A 29 -17.24 3.47 -3.44
N LEU A 30 -16.38 4.23 -4.12
CA LEU A 30 -15.00 4.47 -3.68
C LEU A 30 -14.93 5.07 -2.28
N GLY A 31 -15.84 5.99 -1.94
CA GLY A 31 -15.90 6.61 -0.62
C GLY A 31 -16.13 5.59 0.51
N THR A 32 -16.98 4.58 0.27
CA THR A 32 -17.24 3.52 1.25
C THR A 32 -16.04 2.60 1.43
N LYS A 33 -15.33 2.27 0.35
CA LYS A 33 -14.08 1.50 0.40
C LYS A 33 -13.00 2.26 1.18
N GLY A 34 -12.82 3.55 0.88
CA GLY A 34 -11.93 4.44 1.62
C GLY A 34 -12.25 4.51 3.11
N ALA A 35 -13.52 4.76 3.45
CA ALA A 35 -13.97 4.83 4.83
C ALA A 35 -13.70 3.52 5.58
N ALA A 36 -13.95 2.36 4.97
CA ALA A 36 -13.68 1.07 5.58
C ALA A 36 -12.19 0.88 5.94
N ILE A 37 -11.27 1.29 5.06
CA ILE A 37 -9.83 1.25 5.34
C ILE A 37 -9.48 2.15 6.52
N PHE A 38 -9.89 3.43 6.50
CA PHE A 38 -9.53 4.38 7.57
C PHE A 38 -10.16 4.03 8.91
N ILE A 39 -11.42 3.56 8.93
CA ILE A 39 -12.07 3.06 10.14
C ILE A 39 -11.32 1.83 10.66
N GLY A 40 -10.95 0.90 9.79
CA GLY A 40 -10.15 -0.28 10.17
C GLY A 40 -8.81 0.11 10.79
N CYS A 41 -8.10 1.07 10.20
CA CYS A 41 -6.86 1.62 10.75
C CYS A 41 -7.08 2.27 12.13
N ALA A 42 -8.14 3.08 12.28
CA ALA A 42 -8.46 3.74 13.55
C ALA A 42 -8.79 2.73 14.66
N VAL A 43 -9.57 1.69 14.34
CA VAL A 43 -9.91 0.61 15.28
C VAL A 43 -8.65 -0.16 15.69
N MET A 44 -7.80 -0.53 14.72
CA MET A 44 -6.55 -1.26 15.01
C MET A 44 -5.59 -0.42 15.85
N ALA A 45 -5.36 0.85 15.48
CA ALA A 45 -4.51 1.76 16.22
C ALA A 45 -5.04 2.01 17.64
N GLY A 46 -6.36 2.22 17.79
CA GLY A 46 -7.02 2.39 19.08
C GLY A 46 -6.87 1.14 19.96
N ALA A 47 -7.07 -0.05 19.41
CA ALA A 47 -6.88 -1.31 20.14
C ALA A 47 -5.44 -1.47 20.64
N LEU A 48 -4.44 -1.13 19.80
CA LEU A 48 -3.03 -1.18 20.19
C LEU A 48 -2.68 -0.15 21.27
N LEU A 49 -3.22 1.07 21.18
CA LEU A 49 -3.05 2.10 22.21
C LEU A 49 -3.62 1.64 23.56
N LEU A 50 -4.83 1.06 23.56
CA LEU A 50 -5.46 0.52 24.77
C LEU A 50 -4.66 -0.66 25.35
N ALA A 51 -4.11 -1.52 24.49
CA ALA A 51 -3.32 -2.68 24.93
C ALA A 51 -1.94 -2.30 25.49
N ARG A 52 -1.33 -1.21 25.01
CA ARG A 52 0.00 -0.76 25.44
C ARG A 52 -0.04 0.18 26.66
N SER A 53 -1.19 0.79 26.95
CA SER A 53 -1.41 1.76 28.04
C SER A 53 -0.29 2.81 28.19
N GLU A 54 0.30 3.24 27.07
CA GLU A 54 1.34 4.26 27.09
C GLU A 54 0.73 5.66 27.21
N PRO A 55 1.35 6.57 27.98
CA PRO A 55 0.90 7.94 28.08
C PRO A 55 1.07 8.65 26.74
N LEU A 56 0.07 9.46 26.36
CA LEU A 56 0.16 10.27 25.14
C LEU A 56 1.29 11.31 25.31
N PRO A 57 2.29 11.33 24.40
CA PRO A 57 3.35 12.32 24.47
C PRO A 57 2.78 13.72 24.22
N PRO A 58 3.34 14.77 24.84
CA PRO A 58 2.94 16.14 24.55
C PRO A 58 3.28 16.50 23.10
N VAL A 59 2.25 16.78 22.29
CA VAL A 59 2.40 17.11 20.87
C VAL A 59 2.36 18.64 20.70
N ALA A 60 3.45 19.22 20.20
CA ALA A 60 3.51 20.65 19.91
C ALA A 60 2.50 21.03 18.80
N PRO A 61 1.94 22.27 18.81
CA PRO A 61 0.98 22.72 17.80
C PRO A 61 1.46 22.54 16.34
N LEU A 62 2.75 22.74 16.09
CA LEU A 62 3.34 22.56 14.75
C LEU A 62 3.27 21.10 14.26
N ILE A 63 3.40 20.13 15.16
CA ILE A 63 3.37 18.70 14.82
C ILE A 63 1.98 18.30 14.33
N TRP A 64 0.91 18.91 14.85
CA TRP A 64 -0.43 18.70 14.34
C TRP A 64 -0.58 19.08 12.86
N GLY A 65 0.09 20.15 12.42
CA GLY A 65 0.14 20.53 11.01
C GLY A 65 0.79 19.45 10.14
N TRP A 66 1.90 18.88 10.59
CA TRP A 66 2.57 17.77 9.89
C TRP A 66 1.75 16.48 9.89
N LEU A 67 1.06 16.15 10.98
CA LEU A 67 0.17 14.99 11.07
C LEU A 67 -1.02 15.14 10.13
N LEU A 68 -1.60 16.33 10.01
CA LEU A 68 -2.66 16.61 9.05
C LEU A 68 -2.17 16.48 7.61
N LEU A 69 -0.99 17.02 7.30
CA LEU A 69 -0.38 16.90 5.97
C LEU A 69 -0.14 15.42 5.60
N LEU A 70 0.42 14.65 6.53
CA LEU A 70 0.64 13.21 6.38
C LEU A 70 -0.70 12.48 6.15
N GLY A 71 -1.72 12.77 6.97
CA GLY A 71 -3.04 12.18 6.84
C GLY A 71 -3.69 12.48 5.49
N ALA A 72 -3.59 13.72 5.00
CA ALA A 72 -4.08 14.11 3.68
C ALA A 72 -3.32 13.36 2.57
N GLY A 73 -1.99 13.25 2.69
CA GLY A 73 -1.16 12.47 1.76
C GLY A 73 -1.58 11.00 1.70
N LEU A 74 -1.77 10.37 2.86
CA LEU A 74 -2.23 8.98 2.96
C LEU A 74 -3.65 8.79 2.38
N LEU A 75 -4.55 9.75 2.60
CA LEU A 75 -5.89 9.74 2.02
C LEU A 75 -5.82 9.80 0.49
N CYS A 76 -5.05 10.74 -0.06
CA CYS A 76 -4.85 10.88 -1.49
C CYS A 76 -4.24 9.61 -2.10
N ALA A 77 -3.19 9.05 -1.50
CA ALA A 77 -2.55 7.82 -1.95
C ALA A 77 -3.56 6.65 -1.94
N THR A 78 -4.30 6.47 -0.84
CA THR A 78 -5.28 5.40 -0.70
C THR A 78 -6.39 5.49 -1.76
N LEU A 79 -6.93 6.69 -1.99
CA LEU A 79 -7.96 6.91 -3.00
C LEU A 79 -7.43 6.69 -4.42
N ALA A 80 -6.21 7.14 -4.71
CA ALA A 80 -5.55 6.92 -6.00
C ALA A 80 -5.37 5.42 -6.27
N THR A 81 -4.88 4.67 -5.28
CA THR A 81 -4.69 3.22 -5.39
C THR A 81 -6.02 2.49 -5.59
N GLN A 82 -7.04 2.80 -4.79
CA GLN A 82 -8.35 2.19 -4.95
C GLN A 82 -8.99 2.52 -6.30
N TRP A 83 -8.85 3.77 -6.76
CA TRP A 83 -9.35 4.19 -8.06
C TRP A 83 -8.65 3.43 -9.19
N GLY A 84 -7.32 3.33 -9.15
CA GLY A 84 -6.52 2.60 -10.13
C GLY A 84 -6.85 1.12 -10.19
N VAL A 85 -6.95 0.45 -9.03
CA VAL A 85 -7.34 -0.97 -8.94
C VAL A 85 -8.75 -1.23 -9.48
N THR A 86 -9.65 -0.24 -9.35
CA THR A 86 -11.04 -0.36 -9.80
C THR A 86 -11.19 -0.12 -11.31
N HIS A 87 -10.46 0.84 -11.90
CA HIS A 87 -10.67 1.30 -13.28
C HIS A 87 -9.63 0.84 -14.30
N MET A 88 -8.52 0.24 -13.87
CA MET A 88 -7.46 -0.24 -14.77
C MET A 88 -7.52 -1.76 -14.95
N GLU A 89 -7.08 -2.23 -16.11
CA GLU A 89 -6.83 -3.65 -16.34
C GLU A 89 -5.91 -4.22 -15.25
N ALA A 90 -6.18 -5.46 -14.82
CA ALA A 90 -5.52 -6.06 -13.67
C ALA A 90 -3.98 -6.09 -13.81
N GLY A 91 -3.47 -6.37 -15.00
CA GLY A 91 -2.02 -6.37 -15.28
C GLY A 91 -1.40 -4.98 -15.07
N ARG A 92 -2.04 -3.93 -15.60
CA ARG A 92 -1.54 -2.55 -15.50
C ARG A 92 -1.55 -2.04 -14.06
N ALA A 93 -2.64 -2.30 -13.31
CA ALA A 93 -2.72 -1.94 -11.90
C ALA A 93 -1.65 -2.65 -11.05
N SER A 94 -1.37 -3.93 -11.35
CA SER A 94 -0.36 -4.72 -10.64
C SER A 94 1.05 -4.15 -10.83
N VAL A 95 1.41 -3.78 -12.07
CA VAL A 95 2.73 -3.17 -12.36
C VAL A 95 2.91 -1.85 -11.60
N ILE A 96 1.88 -1.00 -11.56
CA ILE A 96 1.94 0.29 -10.85
C ILE A 96 2.14 0.07 -9.35
N LEU A 97 1.41 -0.87 -8.74
CA LEU A 97 1.57 -1.20 -7.32
C LEU A 97 2.99 -1.71 -6.99
N ILE A 98 3.58 -2.51 -7.88
CA ILE A 98 4.97 -2.97 -7.70
C ILE A 98 5.95 -1.81 -7.83
N LEU A 99 5.76 -0.91 -8.80
CA LEU A 99 6.61 0.29 -8.91
C LEU A 99 6.45 1.22 -7.72
N GLU A 100 5.25 1.39 -7.18
CA GLU A 100 5.01 2.16 -5.96
C GLU A 100 5.85 1.62 -4.80
N LEU A 101 5.84 0.29 -4.60
CA LEU A 101 6.66 -0.36 -3.57
C LEU A 101 8.15 -0.09 -3.78
N LEU A 102 8.65 -0.15 -5.02
CA LEU A 102 10.06 0.14 -5.31
C LEU A 102 10.40 1.61 -5.03
N VAL A 103 9.54 2.54 -5.45
CA VAL A 103 9.72 3.97 -5.15
C VAL A 103 9.68 4.22 -3.64
N ALA A 104 8.81 3.52 -2.90
CA ALA A 104 8.73 3.63 -1.44
C ALA A 104 10.03 3.15 -0.77
N VAL A 105 10.56 1.99 -1.18
CA VAL A 105 11.83 1.46 -0.65
C VAL A 105 13.00 2.39 -0.99
N LEU A 106 13.09 2.85 -2.24
CA LEU A 106 14.14 3.80 -2.66
C LEU A 106 14.03 5.15 -1.94
N SER A 107 12.81 5.61 -1.66
CA SER A 107 12.59 6.84 -0.89
C SER A 107 12.97 6.64 0.57
N ALA A 108 12.68 5.49 1.16
CA ALA A 108 13.08 5.16 2.53
C ALA A 108 14.61 5.10 2.67
N THR A 109 15.32 4.56 1.69
CA THR A 109 16.79 4.53 1.73
C THR A 109 17.41 5.90 1.50
N TRP A 110 16.90 6.67 0.53
CA TRP A 110 17.47 7.97 0.20
C TRP A 110 17.10 9.07 1.21
N ILE A 111 15.83 9.20 1.55
CA ILE A 111 15.31 10.24 2.44
C ILE A 111 15.38 9.80 3.90
N GLY A 112 15.02 8.54 4.17
CA GLY A 112 14.99 7.98 5.54
C GLY A 112 16.34 7.54 6.06
N GLY A 113 17.36 7.40 5.20
CA GLY A 113 18.69 6.93 5.59
C GLY A 113 18.74 5.43 5.93
N GLU A 114 17.70 4.68 5.57
CA GLU A 114 17.65 3.23 5.76
C GLU A 114 18.68 2.53 4.85
N SER A 115 19.31 1.48 5.35
CA SER A 115 20.28 0.68 4.59
C SER A 115 19.68 -0.64 4.14
N LEU A 116 19.82 -0.97 2.86
CA LEU A 116 19.45 -2.29 2.33
C LEU A 116 20.62 -3.25 2.42
N SER A 117 20.35 -4.45 2.93
CA SER A 117 21.26 -5.58 2.85
C SER A 117 21.42 -6.06 1.39
N ALA A 118 22.48 -6.84 1.15
CA ALA A 118 22.71 -7.43 -0.16
C ALA A 118 21.54 -8.33 -0.63
N LEU A 119 20.89 -9.04 0.30
CA LEU A 119 19.77 -9.93 -0.02
C LEU A 119 18.52 -9.12 -0.42
N GLU A 120 18.27 -7.99 0.25
CA GLU A 120 17.15 -7.11 -0.08
C GLU A 120 17.35 -6.43 -1.43
N LEU A 121 18.58 -6.06 -1.79
CA LEU A 121 18.90 -5.55 -3.12
C LEU A 121 18.63 -6.60 -4.21
N VAL A 122 19.04 -7.85 -4.00
CA VAL A 122 18.75 -8.94 -4.94
C VAL A 122 17.24 -9.14 -5.05
N GLY A 123 16.51 -9.22 -3.93
CA GLY A 123 15.06 -9.35 -3.92
C GLY A 123 14.35 -8.20 -4.66
N GLY A 124 14.75 -6.95 -4.37
CA GLY A 124 14.23 -5.77 -5.04
C GLY A 124 14.49 -5.76 -6.55
N SER A 125 15.69 -6.20 -6.98
CA SER A 125 16.02 -6.30 -8.40
C SER A 125 15.18 -7.34 -9.14
N LEU A 126 14.87 -8.48 -8.49
CA LEU A 126 14.00 -9.52 -9.04
C LEU A 126 12.55 -9.02 -9.18
N ILE A 127 12.05 -8.30 -8.18
CA ILE A 127 10.71 -7.69 -8.21
C ILE A 127 10.62 -6.66 -9.35
N PHE A 128 11.64 -5.82 -9.51
CA PHE A 128 11.71 -4.86 -10.61
C PHE A 128 11.75 -5.52 -11.98
N ALA A 129 12.56 -6.56 -12.15
CA ALA A 129 12.62 -7.32 -13.39
C ALA A 129 11.27 -7.96 -13.74
N ALA A 130 10.57 -8.53 -12.76
CA ALA A 130 9.23 -9.10 -12.96
C ALA A 130 8.22 -8.04 -13.41
N ALA A 131 8.24 -6.85 -12.78
CA ALA A 131 7.38 -5.74 -13.18
C ALA A 131 7.66 -5.26 -14.62
N LEU A 132 8.93 -5.19 -15.02
CA LEU A 132 9.33 -4.81 -16.37
C LEU A 132 8.85 -5.84 -17.42
N ILE A 133 9.00 -7.13 -17.12
CA ILE A 133 8.53 -8.21 -18.01
C ILE A 133 7.02 -8.13 -18.21
N GLU A 134 6.26 -7.94 -17.13
CA GLU A 134 4.79 -7.81 -17.21
C GLU A 134 4.37 -6.55 -17.96
N ALA A 135 5.09 -5.44 -17.78
CA ALA A 135 4.80 -4.18 -18.47
C ALA A 135 5.00 -4.25 -19.99
N VAL A 136 5.95 -5.08 -20.46
CA VAL A 136 6.28 -5.22 -21.89
C VAL A 136 5.41 -6.29 -22.57
N ARG A 137 4.61 -7.06 -21.81
CA ARG A 137 3.77 -8.11 -22.37
C ARG A 137 2.65 -7.51 -23.25
N PRO A 138 2.52 -7.91 -24.52
CA PRO A 138 1.46 -7.40 -25.39
C PRO A 138 0.08 -7.78 -24.83
N GLY A 139 -0.82 -6.80 -24.74
CA GLY A 139 -2.19 -7.01 -24.27
C GLY A 139 -2.92 -8.02 -25.16
N LYS A 140 -3.59 -9.00 -24.56
CA LYS A 140 -4.55 -9.83 -25.29
C LYS A 140 -5.69 -8.93 -25.75
N VAL A 141 -5.89 -8.82 -27.06
CA VAL A 141 -7.12 -8.25 -27.63
C VAL A 141 -8.20 -9.32 -27.44
N GLU A 142 -9.08 -9.12 -26.45
CA GLU A 142 -10.28 -9.95 -26.29
C GLU A 142 -11.15 -9.76 -27.55
N PRO A 143 -11.54 -10.84 -28.26
CA PRO A 143 -12.43 -10.71 -29.41
C PRO A 143 -13.77 -10.14 -28.93
N ALA A 144 -14.29 -9.14 -29.66
CA ALA A 144 -15.59 -8.55 -29.40
C ALA A 144 -16.65 -9.67 -29.39
N ALA A 145 -17.37 -9.80 -28.28
CA ALA A 145 -18.53 -10.66 -28.23
C ALA A 145 -19.62 -10.06 -29.13
N GLU A 146 -19.91 -10.75 -30.24
CA GLU A 146 -21.07 -10.51 -31.11
C GLU A 146 -22.38 -10.99 -30.43
#